data_AF-A0A9D6EAW9-F1
#
_entry.id   AF-A0A9D6EAW9-F1
#
_cell.length_a   1.000
_cell.length_b   1.000
_cell.length_c   1.000
_cell.angle_alpha   90.00
_cell.angle_beta   90.00
_cell.angle_gamma   90.00
#
_symmetry.space_group_name_H-M   'P 1'
#
loop_
_entity.id
_entity.type
_entity.pdbx_description
1 polymer ?
#
loop_
_entity_poly.entity_id
_entity_poly.type
_entity_poly.pdbx_seq_one_letter_code
_entity_poly.pdbx_strand_id
1 'polypeptide(L)'
;MDFQRIVREGFVSGLIGAVAVAVWFFLVDLVAGRAFFTPAMLGDALFWGLRDPAQVQIAFPTVVGYTMVHVLAFVLVGMVAAFLAYEVELFPHALFIVVVFFAVFEFGFYVVVAILASPLLGALAWWNVAIGNTIAAAGMGYYLWRQHPKLQQELREHPLGEPMDQGVDEPAR
;
A
#
# COMPACT_ATOMS: atom_id res chain seq x y z
N MET A 1 -22.88 -7.79 4.70
CA MET A 1 -21.91 -7.10 3.82
C MET A 1 -22.52 -5.80 3.35
N ASP A 2 -22.05 -4.67 3.87
CA ASP A 2 -22.41 -3.35 3.34
C ASP A 2 -21.41 -2.99 2.23
N PHE A 3 -21.76 -3.36 1.00
CA PHE A 3 -20.89 -3.18 -0.16
C PHE A 3 -20.54 -1.71 -0.41
N GLN A 4 -21.51 -0.80 -0.21
CA GLN A 4 -21.28 0.63 -0.41
C GLN A 4 -20.27 1.19 0.59
N ARG A 5 -20.32 0.72 1.84
CA ARG A 5 -19.33 1.06 2.86
C ARG A 5 -17.93 0.58 2.48
N ILE A 6 -17.78 -0.69 2.10
CA ILE A 6 -16.49 -1.28 1.70
C ILE A 6 -15.89 -0.52 0.51
N VAL A 7 -16.71 -0.22 -0.51
CA VAL A 7 -16.25 0.54 -1.69
C VAL A 7 -15.78 1.94 -1.31
N ARG A 8 -16.53 2.65 -0.45
CA ARG A 8 -16.18 3.99 -0.01
C ARG A 8 -14.89 3.99 0.82
N GLU A 9 -14.80 3.09 1.80
CA GLU A 9 -13.63 2.97 2.66
C GLU A 9 -12.40 2.57 1.86
N GLY A 10 -12.54 1.64 0.93
CA GLY A 10 -11.46 1.22 0.04
C GLY A 10 -10.97 2.33 -0.88
N PHE A 11 -11.89 3.09 -1.49
CA PHE A 11 -11.54 4.24 -2.32
C PHE A 11 -10.80 5.32 -1.53
N VAL A 12 -11.31 5.71 -0.35
CA VAL A 12 -10.68 6.73 0.48
C VAL A 12 -9.33 6.27 1.02
N SER A 13 -9.24 5.02 1.49
CA SER A 13 -7.98 4.41 1.92
C SER A 13 -6.95 4.42 0.79
N GLY A 14 -7.34 3.97 -0.41
CA GLY A 14 -6.48 4.01 -1.58
C GLY A 14 -5.97 5.41 -1.92
N LEU A 15 -6.84 6.42 -1.90
CA LEU A 15 -6.42 7.81 -2.12
C LEU A 15 -5.42 8.31 -1.07
N ILE A 16 -5.58 7.92 0.20
CA ILE A 16 -4.62 8.25 1.27
C ILE A 16 -3.25 7.65 0.95
N GLY A 17 -3.21 6.38 0.58
CA GLY A 17 -1.96 5.72 0.19
C GLY A 17 -1.31 6.36 -1.04
N ALA A 18 -2.11 6.66 -2.07
CA ALA A 18 -1.63 7.29 -3.30
C ALA A 18 -0.97 8.65 -3.02
N VAL A 19 -1.65 9.50 -2.24
CA VAL A 19 -1.17 10.82 -1.85
C VAL A 19 0.06 10.72 -0.96
N ALA A 20 0.08 9.80 0.00
CA ALA A 20 1.23 9.59 0.89
C ALA A 20 2.51 9.29 0.11
N VAL A 21 2.47 8.33 -0.81
CA VAL A 21 3.62 7.99 -1.66
C VAL A 21 3.99 9.14 -2.60
N ALA A 22 3.00 9.77 -3.24
CA ALA A 22 3.24 10.86 -4.18
C ALA A 22 3.91 12.06 -3.50
N VAL A 23 3.46 12.45 -2.30
CA VAL A 23 4.06 13.53 -1.51
C VAL A 23 5.47 13.16 -1.07
N TRP A 24 5.70 11.93 -0.60
CA TRP A 24 7.02 11.49 -0.20
C TRP A 24 8.03 11.60 -1.34
N PHE A 25 7.72 11.04 -2.51
CA PHE A 25 8.63 11.11 -3.67
C PHE A 25 8.75 12.52 -4.24
N PHE A 26 7.69 13.33 -4.18
CA PHE A 26 7.79 14.74 -4.54
C PHE A 26 8.80 15.49 -3.66
N LEU A 27 8.80 15.23 -2.34
CA LEU A 27 9.78 15.82 -1.42
C LEU A 27 11.21 15.34 -1.71
N VAL A 28 11.40 14.04 -1.96
CA VAL A 28 12.70 13.46 -2.34
C VAL A 28 13.22 14.11 -3.63
N ASP A 29 12.37 14.19 -4.65
CA ASP A 29 12.67 14.81 -5.94
C ASP A 29 13.02 16.30 -5.80
N LEU A 30 12.27 17.02 -4.94
CA LEU A 30 12.50 18.43 -4.66
C LEU A 30 13.85 18.67 -3.98
N VAL A 31 14.20 17.85 -2.98
CA VAL A 31 15.50 17.90 -2.29
C VAL A 31 16.65 17.58 -3.26
N ALA A 32 16.43 16.69 -4.22
CA ALA A 32 17.39 16.37 -5.28
C ALA A 32 17.46 17.44 -6.40
N GLY A 33 16.66 18.51 -6.32
CA GLY A 33 16.62 19.59 -7.33
C GLY A 33 15.95 19.20 -8.65
N ARG A 34 15.16 18.11 -8.67
CA ARG A 34 14.52 17.57 -9.87
C ARG A 34 13.05 17.23 -9.60
N ALA A 35 12.22 18.25 -9.37
CA ALA A 35 10.80 18.06 -9.08
C ALA A 35 10.09 17.19 -10.14
N PHE A 36 9.29 16.21 -9.70
CA PHE A 36 8.57 15.24 -10.55
C PHE A 36 9.47 14.27 -11.36
N PHE A 37 10.74 14.13 -11.01
CA PHE A 37 11.62 13.17 -11.66
C PHE A 37 11.16 11.73 -11.48
N THR A 38 10.77 11.32 -10.27
CA THR A 38 10.33 9.95 -9.99
C THR A 38 9.10 9.54 -10.82
N PRO A 39 7.99 10.31 -10.84
CA PRO A 39 6.84 9.95 -11.68
C PRO A 39 7.14 10.03 -13.18
N ALA A 40 8.03 10.93 -13.63
CA ALA A 40 8.47 10.96 -15.03
C ALA A 40 9.28 9.71 -15.40
N MET A 41 10.25 9.34 -14.55
CA MET A 41 11.10 8.16 -14.71
C MET A 41 10.27 6.86 -14.76
N LEU A 42 9.33 6.69 -13.82
CA LEU A 42 8.48 5.51 -13.78
C LEU A 42 7.46 5.49 -14.92
N GLY A 43 6.97 6.67 -15.34
CA GLY A 43 6.12 6.80 -16.52
C GLY A 43 6.86 6.46 -17.82
N ASP A 44 8.09 6.95 -18.01
CA ASP A 44 8.91 6.64 -19.18
C ASP A 44 9.28 5.15 -19.23
N ALA A 45 9.58 4.54 -18.08
CA ALA A 45 9.78 3.11 -17.97
C ALA A 45 8.52 2.31 -18.32
N LEU A 46 7.34 2.77 -17.86
CA LEU A 46 6.06 2.07 -18.06
C LEU A 46 5.51 2.21 -19.49
N PHE A 47 5.51 3.41 -20.05
CA PHE A 47 4.88 3.70 -21.34
C PHE A 47 5.82 3.51 -22.52
N TRP A 48 7.12 3.75 -22.33
CA TRP A 48 8.10 3.76 -23.40
C TRP A 48 9.21 2.72 -23.22
N GLY A 49 9.23 1.99 -22.10
CA GLY A 49 10.25 0.99 -21.81
C GLY A 49 11.63 1.57 -21.57
N LEU A 50 11.73 2.87 -21.26
CA LEU A 50 13.01 3.55 -21.07
C LEU A 50 13.77 2.97 -19.88
N ARG A 51 15.04 2.63 -20.09
CA ARG A 51 15.91 2.02 -19.07
C ARG A 51 17.09 2.90 -18.66
N ASP A 52 17.38 3.97 -19.38
CA ASP A 52 18.51 4.85 -19.11
C ASP A 52 18.06 6.11 -18.34
N PRO A 53 18.52 6.32 -17.10
CA PRO A 53 18.18 7.51 -16.30
C PRO A 53 18.62 8.83 -16.93
N ALA A 54 19.66 8.83 -17.75
CA ALA A 54 20.15 10.04 -18.41
C ALA A 54 19.19 10.54 -19.50
N GLN A 55 18.28 9.69 -19.97
CA GLN A 55 17.33 9.98 -21.03
C GLN A 55 15.94 10.35 -20.51
N VAL A 56 15.72 10.26 -19.19
CA VAL A 56 14.44 10.60 -18.57
C VAL A 56 14.14 12.07 -18.80
N GLN A 57 12.97 12.36 -19.36
CA GLN A 57 12.51 13.74 -19.56
C GLN A 57 11.31 14.01 -18.67
N ILE A 58 11.37 15.10 -17.92
CA ILE A 58 10.23 15.54 -17.09
C ILE A 58 9.19 16.17 -18.00
N ALA A 59 8.36 15.31 -18.60
CA ALA A 59 7.28 15.69 -19.50
C ALA A 59 5.92 15.62 -18.77
N PHE A 60 5.16 16.71 -18.84
CA PHE A 60 3.84 16.79 -18.19
C PHE A 60 2.89 15.63 -18.54
N PRO A 61 2.76 15.19 -19.82
CA PRO A 61 1.89 14.06 -20.16
C PRO A 61 2.33 12.75 -19.50
N THR A 62 3.63 12.46 -19.45
CA THR A 62 4.18 11.26 -18.82
C THR A 62 3.89 11.25 -17.32
N VAL A 63 4.16 12.37 -16.64
CA VAL A 63 3.94 12.52 -15.19
C VAL A 63 2.47 12.31 -14.86
N VAL A 64 1.56 12.94 -15.62
CA VAL A 64 0.10 12.78 -15.42
C VAL A 64 -0.33 11.34 -15.68
N GLY A 65 0.11 10.75 -16.79
CA GLY A 65 -0.21 9.37 -17.14
C GLY A 65 0.21 8.38 -16.06
N TYR A 66 1.44 8.51 -15.56
CA TYR A 66 1.93 7.67 -14.47
C TYR A 66 1.14 7.90 -13.18
N THR A 67 0.85 9.16 -12.84
CA THR A 67 0.07 9.51 -11.64
C THR A 67 -1.32 8.87 -11.68
N MET A 68 -1.98 8.80 -12.84
CA MET A 68 -3.26 8.10 -12.99
C MET A 68 -3.14 6.59 -12.74
N VAL A 69 -2.11 5.95 -13.28
CA VAL A 69 -1.84 4.52 -13.05
C VAL A 69 -1.57 4.26 -11.56
N HIS A 70 -0.77 5.12 -10.93
CA HIS A 70 -0.47 5.06 -9.50
C HIS A 70 -1.73 5.17 -8.64
N VAL A 71 -2.58 6.17 -8.89
CA VAL A 71 -3.85 6.33 -8.15
C VAL A 71 -4.76 5.12 -8.34
N LEU A 72 -4.88 4.61 -9.57
CA LEU A 72 -5.71 3.43 -9.84
C LEU A 72 -5.20 2.20 -9.09
N ALA A 73 -3.89 1.95 -9.10
CA ALA A 73 -3.28 0.84 -8.38
C ALA A 73 -3.57 0.94 -6.87
N PHE A 74 -3.40 2.13 -6.29
CA PHE A 74 -3.67 2.35 -4.87
C PHE A 74 -5.15 2.24 -4.51
N VAL A 75 -6.07 2.67 -5.39
CA VAL A 75 -7.51 2.45 -5.21
C VAL A 75 -7.81 0.94 -5.16
N LEU A 76 -7.26 0.14 -6.08
CA LEU A 76 -7.45 -1.31 -6.06
C LEU A 76 -6.92 -1.94 -4.76
N VAL A 77 -5.73 -1.54 -4.31
CA VAL A 77 -5.15 -2.00 -3.04
C VAL A 77 -6.01 -1.59 -1.85
N GLY A 78 -6.51 -0.35 -1.84
CA GLY A 78 -7.42 0.15 -0.80
C GLY A 78 -8.72 -0.65 -0.75
N MET A 79 -9.29 -1.01 -1.90
CA MET A 79 -10.49 -1.85 -1.99
C MET A 79 -10.27 -3.25 -1.41
N VAL A 80 -9.13 -3.89 -1.71
CA VAL A 80 -8.76 -5.17 -1.11
C VAL A 80 -8.55 -5.03 0.40
N ALA A 81 -7.86 -3.97 0.85
CA ALA A 81 -7.63 -3.71 2.26
C ALA A 81 -8.93 -3.48 3.04
N ALA A 82 -9.89 -2.72 2.48
CA ALA A 82 -11.20 -2.51 3.09
C ALA A 82 -12.03 -3.79 3.15
N PHE A 83 -11.97 -4.62 2.10
CA PHE A 83 -12.60 -5.94 2.12
C PHE A 83 -12.00 -6.83 3.22
N LEU A 84 -10.67 -6.89 3.33
CA LEU A 84 -10.01 -7.65 4.38
C LEU A 84 -10.33 -7.11 5.78
N ALA A 85 -10.41 -5.79 5.96
CA ALA A 85 -10.80 -5.19 7.23
C ALA A 85 -12.22 -5.58 7.64
N TYR A 86 -13.16 -5.65 6.68
CA TYR A 86 -14.49 -6.19 6.92
C TYR A 86 -14.47 -7.68 7.31
N GLU A 87 -13.66 -8.49 6.63
CA GLU A 87 -13.52 -9.91 7.00
C GLU A 87 -12.92 -10.09 8.39
N VAL A 88 -12.00 -9.23 8.81
CA VAL A 88 -11.47 -9.24 10.19
C VAL A 88 -12.55 -8.94 11.23
N GLU A 89 -13.52 -8.05 10.92
CA GLU A 89 -14.65 -7.81 11.83
C GLU A 89 -15.55 -9.04 12.01
N LEU A 90 -15.57 -9.95 11.05
CA LEU A 90 -16.32 -11.21 11.12
C LEU A 90 -15.49 -12.34 11.72
N PHE A 91 -14.19 -12.34 11.45
CA PHE A 91 -13.27 -13.43 11.70
C PHE A 91 -11.91 -12.87 12.15
N PRO A 92 -11.62 -12.86 13.47
CA PRO A 92 -10.39 -12.24 14.00
C PRO A 92 -9.10 -12.85 13.44
N HIS A 93 -9.12 -14.14 13.08
CA HIS A 93 -8.00 -14.83 12.45
C HIS A 93 -7.63 -14.29 11.05
N ALA A 94 -8.52 -13.52 10.40
CA ALA A 94 -8.21 -12.86 9.15
C ALA A 94 -7.14 -11.75 9.28
N LEU A 95 -6.79 -11.32 10.52
CA LEU A 95 -5.65 -10.41 10.75
C LEU A 95 -4.34 -10.98 10.20
N PHE A 96 -4.15 -12.30 10.31
CA PHE A 96 -3.00 -12.96 9.70
C PHE A 96 -2.99 -12.79 8.18
N ILE A 97 -4.15 -12.88 7.52
CA ILE A 97 -4.30 -12.69 6.08
C ILE A 97 -3.96 -11.24 5.69
N VAL A 98 -4.35 -10.24 6.50
CA VAL A 98 -3.98 -8.83 6.28
C VAL A 98 -2.45 -8.66 6.29
N VAL A 99 -1.76 -9.24 7.28
CA VAL A 99 -0.30 -9.16 7.39
C VAL A 99 0.38 -9.85 6.21
N VAL A 100 -0.09 -11.04 5.84
CA VAL A 100 0.43 -11.78 4.68
C VAL A 100 0.19 -11.01 3.38
N PHE A 101 -1.02 -10.46 3.19
CA PHE A 101 -1.35 -9.63 2.03
C PHE A 101 -0.42 -8.42 1.94
N PHE A 102 -0.19 -7.72 3.06
CA PHE A 102 0.75 -6.60 3.11
C PHE A 102 2.17 -7.03 2.71
N ALA A 103 2.68 -8.12 3.26
CA ALA A 103 4.02 -8.62 2.93
C ALA A 103 4.14 -9.03 1.45
N VAL A 104 3.14 -9.72 0.91
CA VAL A 104 3.10 -10.14 -0.50
C VAL A 104 2.98 -8.92 -1.43
N PHE A 105 2.15 -7.95 -1.05
CA PHE A 105 1.98 -6.71 -1.81
C PHE A 105 3.28 -5.90 -1.85
N GLU A 106 3.93 -5.67 -0.71
CA GLU A 106 5.23 -5.00 -0.64
C GLU A 106 6.25 -5.72 -1.52
N PHE A 107 6.42 -7.03 -1.32
CA PHE A 107 7.37 -7.80 -2.13
C PHE A 107 7.06 -7.74 -3.62
N GLY A 108 5.78 -7.91 -4.01
CA GLY A 108 5.33 -7.80 -5.39
C GLY A 108 5.58 -6.42 -5.99
N PHE A 109 5.35 -5.36 -5.23
CA PHE A 109 5.66 -3.98 -5.62
C PHE A 109 7.16 -3.82 -5.87
N TYR A 110 8.00 -4.29 -4.95
CA TYR A 110 9.46 -4.30 -5.12
C TYR A 110 9.89 -5.05 -6.38
N VAL A 111 9.28 -6.20 -6.69
CA VAL A 111 9.55 -6.97 -7.90
C VAL A 111 9.14 -6.19 -9.16
N VAL A 112 7.95 -5.60 -9.19
CA VAL A 112 7.50 -4.80 -10.34
C VAL A 112 8.44 -3.62 -10.58
N VAL A 113 8.81 -2.92 -9.50
CA VAL A 113 9.75 -1.80 -9.53
C VAL A 113 11.15 -2.26 -9.95
N ALA A 114 11.62 -3.42 -9.51
CA ALA A 114 12.88 -4.01 -9.98
C ALA A 114 12.83 -4.31 -11.49
N ILE A 115 11.74 -4.91 -11.96
CA ILE A 115 11.58 -5.29 -13.36
C ILE A 115 11.45 -4.07 -14.27
N LEU A 116 10.80 -3.00 -13.82
CA LEU A 116 10.56 -1.79 -14.61
C LEU A 116 11.66 -0.75 -14.48
N ALA A 117 12.29 -0.65 -13.31
CA ALA A 117 13.17 0.46 -12.97
C ALA A 117 14.49 0.06 -12.30
N SER A 118 14.88 -1.23 -12.24
CA SER A 118 16.19 -1.62 -11.67
C SER A 118 17.41 -0.88 -12.25
N PRO A 119 17.48 -0.52 -13.55
CA PRO A 119 18.61 0.26 -14.05
C PRO A 119 18.54 1.75 -13.63
N LEU A 120 17.36 2.20 -13.17
CA LEU A 120 17.09 3.58 -12.79
C LEU A 120 17.11 3.83 -11.28
N LEU A 121 17.01 2.79 -10.47
CA LEU A 121 17.00 2.90 -9.01
C LEU A 121 18.40 2.65 -8.45
N GLY A 122 19.08 3.73 -8.06
CA GLY A 122 20.28 3.63 -7.23
C GLY A 122 19.97 3.08 -5.83
N ALA A 123 21.01 2.74 -5.05
CA ALA A 123 20.87 2.15 -3.71
C ALA A 123 19.97 2.96 -2.75
N LEU A 124 19.98 4.29 -2.85
CA LEU A 124 19.14 5.19 -2.04
C LEU A 124 17.66 5.14 -2.44
N ALA A 125 17.35 4.76 -3.68
CA ALA A 125 15.98 4.72 -4.16
C ALA A 125 15.17 3.58 -3.51
N TRP A 126 15.83 2.46 -3.17
CA TRP A 126 15.19 1.36 -2.44
C TRP A 126 14.74 1.77 -1.04
N TRP A 127 15.57 2.53 -0.32
CA TRP A 127 15.18 3.09 0.98
C TRP A 127 14.01 4.07 0.87
N ASN A 128 14.01 4.90 -0.17
CA ASN A 128 12.89 5.82 -0.41
C ASN A 128 11.60 5.08 -0.73
N VAL A 129 11.65 3.98 -1.49
CA VAL A 129 10.50 3.10 -1.72
C VAL A 129 9.99 2.51 -0.40
N ALA A 130 10.88 1.95 0.43
CA ALA A 130 10.51 1.37 1.72
C ALA A 130 9.78 2.40 2.61
N ILE A 131 10.33 3.61 2.71
CA ILE A 131 9.77 4.67 3.55
C ILE A 131 8.41 5.12 2.98
N GLY A 132 8.33 5.36 1.66
CA GLY A 132 7.10 5.78 1.01
C GLY A 132 5.95 4.79 1.22
N ASN A 133 6.22 3.49 1.00
CA ASN A 133 5.20 2.46 1.21
C ASN A 133 4.84 2.30 2.69
N THR A 134 5.80 2.42 3.61
CA THR A 134 5.51 2.39 5.06
C THR A 134 4.57 3.54 5.47
N ILE A 135 4.81 4.76 4.97
CA ILE A 135 3.93 5.91 5.23
C ILE A 135 2.53 5.64 4.67
N ALA A 136 2.44 5.10 3.46
CA ALA A 136 1.17 4.76 2.82
C ALA A 136 0.40 3.69 3.62
N ALA A 137 1.06 2.60 3.97
CA ALA A 137 0.50 1.51 4.76
C ALA A 137 0.00 2.00 6.13
N ALA A 138 0.79 2.83 6.82
CA ALA A 138 0.40 3.44 8.08
C ALA A 138 -0.83 4.34 7.92
N GLY A 139 -0.86 5.20 6.90
CA GLY A 139 -1.99 6.09 6.63
C GLY A 139 -3.27 5.33 6.29
N MET A 140 -3.18 4.34 5.40
CA MET A 140 -4.28 3.46 4.98
C MET A 140 -4.81 2.65 6.16
N GLY A 141 -3.91 1.97 6.89
CA GLY A 141 -4.24 1.15 8.04
C GLY A 141 -4.87 1.97 9.16
N TYR A 142 -4.33 3.17 9.44
CA TYR A 142 -4.90 4.07 10.43
C TYR A 142 -6.31 4.55 10.08
N TYR A 143 -6.56 4.87 8.81
CA TYR A 143 -7.88 5.25 8.35
C TYR A 143 -8.87 4.10 8.53
N LEU A 144 -8.55 2.90 8.05
CA LEU A 144 -9.41 1.72 8.18
C LEU A 144 -9.63 1.36 9.66
N TRP A 145 -8.59 1.36 10.48
CA TRP A 145 -8.67 1.14 11.93
C TRP A 145 -9.68 2.07 12.60
N ARG A 146 -9.72 3.36 12.20
CA ARG A 146 -10.70 4.31 12.72
C ARG A 146 -12.13 4.04 12.27
N GLN A 147 -12.33 3.47 11.08
CA GLN A 147 -13.66 3.12 10.58
C GLN A 147 -14.20 1.81 11.17
N HIS A 148 -13.34 0.98 11.76
CA HIS A 148 -13.69 -0.34 12.31
C HIS A 148 -13.47 -0.40 13.85
N PRO A 149 -14.38 0.17 14.67
CA PRO A 149 -14.22 0.21 16.14
C PRO A 149 -14.22 -1.17 16.81
N LYS A 150 -14.85 -2.19 16.20
CA LYS A 150 -14.84 -3.58 16.70
C LYS A 150 -13.46 -4.22 16.61
N LEU A 151 -12.73 -3.93 15.53
CA LEU A 151 -11.33 -4.31 15.32
C LEU A 151 -10.42 -3.80 16.46
N GLN A 152 -10.74 -2.63 17.02
CA GLN A 152 -10.00 -2.04 18.15
C GLN A 152 -10.29 -2.73 19.49
N GLN A 153 -11.47 -3.32 19.66
CA GLN A 153 -11.86 -4.06 20.85
C GLN A 153 -11.25 -5.45 20.83
N GLU A 154 -11.37 -6.17 19.71
CA GLU A 154 -10.78 -7.49 19.47
C GLU A 154 -9.26 -7.52 19.69
N LEU A 155 -8.50 -6.57 19.12
CA LEU A 155 -7.04 -6.49 19.34
C LEU A 155 -6.63 -6.12 20.77
N ARG A 156 -7.55 -5.52 21.56
CA ARG A 156 -7.32 -5.24 22.98
C ARG A 156 -7.61 -6.46 23.85
N GLU A 157 -8.58 -7.27 23.45
CA GLU A 157 -9.00 -8.48 24.16
C GLU A 157 -8.10 -9.68 23.84
N HIS A 158 -7.63 -9.79 22.59
CA HIS A 158 -6.72 -10.85 22.14
C HIS A 158 -5.52 -10.26 21.37
N PRO A 159 -4.42 -9.92 22.09
CA PRO A 159 -3.18 -9.48 21.44
C PRO A 159 -2.64 -10.60 20.54
N LEU A 160 -2.11 -10.21 19.36
CA LEU A 160 -1.58 -11.12 18.35
C LEU A 160 -0.67 -12.21 18.98
N GLY A 161 -1.17 -13.45 19.03
CA GLY A 161 -0.41 -14.59 19.54
C GLY A 161 -1.13 -15.48 20.56
N GLU A 162 -2.26 -15.07 21.12
CA GLU A 162 -3.07 -15.99 21.92
C GLU A 162 -3.89 -16.90 21.01
N PRO A 163 -3.72 -18.24 21.08
CA PRO A 163 -4.66 -19.14 20.46
C PRO A 163 -6.03 -18.88 21.08
N MET A 164 -7.06 -18.68 20.26
CA MET A 164 -8.44 -18.71 20.75
C MET A 164 -8.57 -20.01 21.53
N ASP A 165 -8.83 -19.90 22.83
CA ASP A 165 -9.18 -21.04 23.67
C ASP A 165 -10.46 -21.63 23.07
N GLN A 166 -10.27 -22.56 22.13
CA GLN A 166 -11.31 -23.45 21.71
C GLN A 166 -11.58 -24.24 22.97
N GLY A 167 -12.62 -23.87 23.70
CA GLY A 167 -13.10 -24.58 24.87
C GLY A 167 -13.36 -26.04 24.50
N VAL A 168 -12.30 -26.83 24.49
CA VAL A 168 -12.34 -28.27 24.44
C VAL A 168 -12.67 -28.61 25.88
N ASP A 169 -13.97 -28.68 26.16
CA ASP A 169 -14.48 -29.30 27.38
C ASP A 169 -13.72 -30.62 27.56
N GLU A 170 -12.92 -30.69 28.62
CA GLU A 170 -12.30 -31.94 29.05
C GLU A 170 -13.42 -32.98 29.17
N PRO A 171 -13.32 -34.16 28.53
CA PRO A 171 -14.28 -35.21 28.80
C PRO A 171 -14.18 -35.55 30.29
N ALA A 172 -15.28 -35.28 31.01
CA ALA A 172 -15.44 -35.67 32.40
C ALA A 172 -15.10 -37.17 32.52
N ARG A 173 -14.20 -37.44 33.47
CA ARG A 173 -13.60 -38.75 33.78
C ARG A 173 -14.58 -39.92 33.78
#